data_AF-A0A4S2L800-F1
#
_entry.id   AF-A0A4S2L800-F1
#
_cell.length_a   1.000
_cell.length_b   1.000
_cell.length_c   1.000
_cell.angle_alpha   90.00
_cell.angle_beta   90.00
_cell.angle_gamma   90.00
#
_symmetry.space_group_name_H-M   'P 1'
#
loop_
_entity.id
_entity.type
_entity.pdbx_description
1 polymer ?
#
loop_
_entity_poly.entity_id
_entity_poly.type
_entity_poly.pdbx_seq_one_letter_code
_entity_poly.pdbx_strand_id
1 'polypeptide(L)'
;MALAAQKALLDELMGKNRNACNGENASGPHWSDEDVCKYFLCGFCPHDLFVNTKTDLGPCTRTHDDRMKDAYKRSKRCGKMGYEEEFVQYLKHLLDDVEKRIRRGHERLAVNKCLNNPDPVTATEKKEKIAALTKRINDLVKQAEELGTEGKVDQAQGVLKLCEQLKFERSQLEGDARPGMSQTKELEVCEICGAFRIKDDAPQRVEEHLSGKMHLGYAKIRDYLRQFSERRRSPVKPFRREGRTLEDRSPRHRERRFSDDRRLSR
;
A
#
# COMPACT_ATOMS: atom_id res chain seq x y z
N MET A 1 9.23 -39.24 16.17
CA MET A 1 8.90 -38.09 15.29
C MET A 1 8.09 -38.48 14.06
N ALA A 2 8.45 -39.54 13.32
CA ALA A 2 7.69 -39.98 12.13
C ALA A 2 6.20 -40.26 12.37
N LEU A 3 5.85 -40.94 13.47
CA LEU A 3 4.45 -41.23 13.84
C LEU A 3 3.62 -39.98 14.16
N ALA A 4 4.23 -38.92 14.70
CA ALA A 4 3.53 -37.67 15.02
C ALA A 4 3.25 -36.86 13.74
N ALA A 5 4.21 -36.81 12.82
CA ALA A 5 4.02 -36.18 11.50
C ALA A 5 2.96 -36.94 10.66
N GLN A 6 2.98 -38.27 10.73
CA GLN A 6 2.00 -39.11 10.02
C GLN A 6 0.60 -39.01 10.66
N LYS A 7 0.52 -38.87 11.98
CA LYS A 7 -0.74 -38.54 12.68
C LYS A 7 -1.26 -37.17 12.25
N ALA A 8 -0.43 -36.13 12.23
CA ALA A 8 -0.82 -34.78 11.82
C ALA A 8 -1.35 -34.76 10.38
N LEU A 9 -0.66 -35.43 9.45
CA LEU A 9 -1.10 -35.56 8.06
C LEU A 9 -2.46 -36.28 7.93
N LEU A 10 -2.67 -37.35 8.70
CA LEU A 10 -3.93 -38.08 8.71
C LEU A 10 -5.06 -37.28 9.39
N ASP A 11 -4.73 -36.43 10.37
CA ASP A 11 -5.69 -35.56 11.05
C ASP A 11 -6.10 -34.37 10.15
N GLU A 12 -5.21 -33.90 9.27
CA GLU A 12 -5.55 -32.96 8.18
C GLU A 12 -6.46 -33.60 7.12
N LEU A 13 -6.22 -34.86 6.77
CA LEU A 13 -6.97 -35.55 5.71
C LEU A 13 -8.35 -36.04 6.18
N MET A 14 -8.42 -36.64 7.38
CA MET A 14 -9.61 -37.33 7.91
C MET A 14 -10.29 -36.59 9.07
N GLY A 15 -9.68 -35.51 9.56
CA GLY A 15 -10.16 -34.74 10.72
C GLY A 15 -9.64 -35.29 12.05
N LYS A 16 -9.36 -34.39 13.01
CA LYS A 16 -8.85 -34.71 14.35
C LYS A 16 -9.73 -35.71 15.14
N ASN A 17 -11.00 -35.84 14.76
CA ASN A 17 -11.98 -36.74 15.40
C ASN A 17 -12.07 -38.13 14.75
N ARG A 18 -11.12 -38.56 13.91
CA ARG A 18 -11.19 -39.89 13.26
C ARG A 18 -11.21 -41.07 14.26
N ASN A 19 -10.63 -40.88 15.46
CA ASN A 19 -10.52 -41.92 16.49
C ASN A 19 -11.64 -41.83 17.55
N ALA A 20 -12.62 -40.95 17.39
CA ALA A 20 -13.73 -40.82 18.33
C ALA A 20 -14.72 -41.97 18.10
N CYS A 21 -14.58 -43.05 18.88
CA CYS A 21 -15.50 -44.16 18.92
C CYS A 21 -16.80 -43.71 19.64
N ASN A 22 -17.92 -43.75 18.93
CA ASN A 22 -19.29 -43.69 19.45
C ASN A 22 -19.74 -42.39 20.18
N GLY A 23 -20.62 -41.64 19.51
CA GLY A 23 -21.78 -41.00 20.15
C GLY A 23 -21.64 -39.60 20.76
N GLU A 24 -20.50 -39.22 21.35
CA GLU A 24 -20.45 -37.97 22.14
C GLU A 24 -19.84 -36.76 21.42
N ASN A 25 -19.20 -36.96 20.25
CA ASN A 25 -18.64 -35.89 19.40
C ASN A 25 -18.80 -36.18 17.89
N ALA A 26 -19.96 -36.69 17.48
CA ALA A 26 -20.23 -37.00 16.06
C ALA A 26 -20.36 -35.74 15.18
N SER A 27 -20.64 -34.58 15.77
CA SER A 27 -20.41 -33.29 15.12
C SER A 27 -19.03 -32.81 15.55
N GLY A 28 -18.13 -32.61 14.59
CA GLY A 28 -16.84 -31.99 14.85
C GLY A 28 -16.98 -30.60 15.49
N PRO A 29 -15.87 -30.00 15.96
CA PRO A 29 -15.87 -28.67 16.59
C PRO A 29 -16.69 -27.66 15.77
N HIS A 30 -17.53 -26.89 16.47
CA HIS A 30 -18.46 -25.96 15.85
C HIS A 30 -17.78 -24.59 15.72
N TRP A 31 -18.10 -23.83 14.67
CA TRP A 31 -17.48 -22.51 14.43
C TRP A 31 -17.73 -21.48 15.54
N SER A 32 -18.63 -21.76 16.49
CA SER A 32 -18.91 -20.89 17.64
C SER A 32 -18.02 -21.15 18.85
N ASP A 33 -17.19 -22.20 18.82
CA ASP A 33 -16.32 -22.55 19.95
C ASP A 33 -15.22 -21.50 20.12
N GLU A 34 -14.81 -21.23 21.37
CA GLU A 34 -13.86 -20.18 21.70
C GLU A 34 -12.43 -20.47 21.19
N ASP A 35 -12.12 -21.76 21.04
CA ASP A 35 -10.85 -22.26 20.50
C ASP A 35 -10.68 -21.97 19.00
N VAL A 36 -11.75 -21.55 18.30
CA VAL A 36 -11.73 -21.24 16.86
C VAL A 36 -11.38 -19.78 16.64
N CYS A 37 -10.51 -19.51 15.66
CA CYS A 37 -10.11 -18.15 15.35
C CYS A 37 -11.25 -17.39 14.65
N LYS A 38 -11.91 -16.51 15.40
CA LYS A 38 -12.97 -15.63 14.90
C LYS A 38 -12.52 -14.78 13.70
N TYR A 39 -11.25 -14.34 13.68
CA TYR A 39 -10.68 -13.57 12.57
C TYR A 39 -10.56 -14.42 11.30
N PHE A 40 -10.14 -15.68 11.43
CA PHE A 40 -10.05 -16.61 10.29
C PHE A 40 -11.43 -16.91 9.69
N LEU A 41 -12.47 -17.01 10.53
CA LEU A 41 -13.86 -17.18 10.07
C LEU A 41 -14.34 -15.98 9.23
N CYS A 42 -13.96 -14.75 9.60
CA CYS A 42 -14.34 -13.53 8.90
C CYS A 42 -13.60 -13.34 7.56
N GLY A 43 -12.41 -13.92 7.41
CA GLY A 43 -11.68 -13.86 6.15
C GLY A 43 -10.29 -14.46 6.20
N PHE A 44 -9.41 -13.92 7.03
CA PHE A 44 -8.04 -14.38 7.19
C PHE A 44 -7.53 -14.04 8.58
N CYS A 45 -6.57 -14.81 9.09
CA CYS A 45 -5.91 -14.50 10.34
C CYS A 45 -4.71 -13.57 10.09
N PRO A 46 -4.60 -12.43 10.79
CA PRO A 46 -3.44 -11.56 10.69
C PRO A 46 -2.13 -12.23 11.15
N HIS A 47 -2.19 -13.18 12.09
CA HIS A 47 -1.02 -13.96 12.52
C HIS A 47 -0.42 -14.77 11.36
N ASP A 48 -1.25 -15.44 10.57
CA ASP A 48 -0.80 -16.24 9.41
C ASP A 48 -0.27 -15.37 8.27
N LEU A 49 -0.76 -14.14 8.16
CA LEU A 49 -0.39 -13.22 7.10
C LEU A 49 1.04 -12.69 7.26
N PHE A 50 1.51 -12.56 8.50
CA PHE A 50 2.79 -11.94 8.87
C PHE A 50 3.84 -12.93 9.40
N VAL A 51 3.66 -14.23 9.17
CA VAL A 51 4.62 -15.27 9.59
C VAL A 51 6.00 -15.05 8.99
N ASN A 52 7.03 -15.07 9.83
CA ASN A 52 8.44 -14.84 9.46
C ASN A 52 8.69 -13.44 8.88
N THR A 53 7.94 -12.43 9.32
CA THR A 53 8.14 -11.05 8.91
C THR A 53 8.60 -10.18 10.08
N LYS A 54 9.02 -8.94 9.79
CA LYS A 54 9.43 -7.98 10.83
C LYS A 54 8.31 -7.62 11.81
N THR A 55 7.05 -7.86 11.45
CA THR A 55 5.88 -7.64 12.30
C THR A 55 5.20 -8.95 12.66
N ASP A 56 5.98 -10.00 12.87
CA ASP A 56 5.42 -11.28 13.28
C ASP A 56 4.70 -11.15 14.62
N LEU A 57 3.43 -11.55 14.63
CA LEU A 57 2.57 -11.56 15.81
C LEU A 57 2.67 -12.91 16.56
N GLY A 58 3.49 -13.83 16.05
CA GLY A 58 3.61 -15.20 16.52
C GLY A 58 2.51 -16.11 15.96
N PRO A 59 2.66 -17.45 16.15
CA PRO A 59 1.68 -18.42 15.70
C PRO A 59 0.33 -18.17 16.37
N CYS A 60 -0.77 -18.37 15.63
CA CYS A 60 -2.09 -18.22 16.20
C CYS A 60 -2.34 -19.32 17.25
N THR A 61 -2.85 -18.93 18.42
CA THR A 61 -3.25 -19.86 19.48
C THR A 61 -4.57 -20.57 19.20
N ARG A 62 -5.31 -20.08 18.20
CA ARG A 62 -6.66 -20.55 17.86
C ARG A 62 -6.65 -21.40 16.60
N THR A 63 -7.61 -22.31 16.50
CA THR A 63 -7.72 -23.27 15.39
C THR A 63 -8.19 -22.58 14.11
N HIS A 64 -7.48 -22.84 13.01
CA HIS A 64 -7.83 -22.40 11.66
C HIS A 64 -8.29 -23.59 10.84
N ASP A 65 -9.61 -23.72 10.64
CA ASP A 65 -10.19 -24.80 9.83
C ASP A 65 -11.08 -24.20 8.72
N ASP A 66 -10.75 -24.47 7.45
CA ASP A 66 -11.52 -23.95 6.31
C ASP A 66 -12.96 -24.47 6.27
N ARG A 67 -13.18 -25.70 6.75
CA ARG A 67 -14.53 -26.29 6.88
C ARG A 67 -15.45 -25.43 7.74
N MET A 68 -14.91 -24.88 8.84
CA MET A 68 -15.66 -24.02 9.78
C MET A 68 -15.92 -22.64 9.19
N LYS A 69 -14.95 -22.09 8.47
CA LYS A 69 -15.10 -20.83 7.74
C LYS A 69 -16.24 -20.88 6.72
N ASP A 70 -16.32 -21.96 5.96
CA ASP A 70 -17.40 -22.15 4.98
C ASP A 70 -18.75 -22.44 5.64
N ALA A 71 -18.76 -23.13 6.78
CA ALA A 71 -19.96 -23.30 7.60
C ALA A 71 -20.48 -21.95 8.13
N TYR A 72 -19.59 -21.09 8.64
CA TYR A 72 -19.93 -19.75 9.12
C TYR A 72 -20.47 -18.86 8.01
N LYS A 73 -19.81 -18.84 6.84
CA LYS A 73 -20.26 -18.07 5.66
C LYS A 73 -21.64 -18.52 5.13
N ARG A 74 -21.94 -19.82 5.21
CA ARG A 74 -23.25 -20.37 4.83
C ARG A 74 -24.34 -20.08 5.87
N SER A 75 -23.96 -19.82 7.12
CA SER A 75 -24.89 -19.56 8.20
C SER A 75 -25.51 -18.16 8.10
N LYS A 76 -26.80 -18.04 8.47
CA LYS A 76 -27.51 -16.75 8.59
C LYS A 76 -27.03 -15.88 9.77
N ARG A 77 -26.06 -16.36 10.54
CA ARG A 77 -25.46 -15.69 11.70
C ARG A 77 -24.19 -14.90 11.33
N CYS A 78 -23.70 -15.05 10.09
CA CYS A 78 -22.66 -14.22 9.53
C CYS A 78 -23.04 -12.73 9.63
N GLY A 79 -22.14 -11.90 10.17
CA GLY A 79 -22.35 -10.46 10.38
C GLY A 79 -23.26 -10.05 11.55
N LYS A 80 -23.93 -10.99 12.23
CA LYS A 80 -24.82 -10.67 13.38
C LYS A 80 -24.17 -10.83 14.75
N MET A 81 -23.11 -11.64 14.82
CA MET A 81 -22.41 -11.96 16.07
C MET A 81 -21.32 -10.94 16.45
N GLY A 82 -21.13 -9.87 15.65
CA GLY A 82 -20.12 -8.84 15.92
C GLY A 82 -18.67 -9.21 15.56
N TYR A 83 -18.38 -10.46 15.18
CA TYR A 83 -17.01 -10.91 14.86
C TYR A 83 -16.34 -10.09 13.73
N GLU A 84 -17.11 -9.67 12.73
CA GLU A 84 -16.60 -8.85 11.64
C GLU A 84 -16.25 -7.43 12.11
N GLU A 85 -16.99 -6.88 13.08
CA GLU A 85 -16.73 -5.55 13.63
C GLU A 85 -15.45 -5.56 14.47
N GLU A 86 -15.29 -6.55 15.35
CA GLU A 86 -14.06 -6.77 16.12
C GLU A 86 -12.86 -6.97 15.18
N PHE A 87 -13.03 -7.76 14.12
CA PHE A 87 -11.98 -7.99 13.14
C PHE A 87 -11.58 -6.69 12.42
N VAL A 88 -12.56 -5.88 12.00
CA VAL A 88 -12.32 -4.59 11.34
C VAL A 88 -11.63 -3.59 12.28
N GLN A 89 -12.02 -3.54 13.55
CA GLN A 89 -11.35 -2.71 14.55
C GLN A 89 -9.88 -3.12 14.72
N TYR A 90 -9.62 -4.43 14.80
CA TYR A 90 -8.26 -4.95 14.87
C TYR A 90 -7.44 -4.61 13.61
N LEU A 91 -8.01 -4.78 12.42
CA LEU A 91 -7.35 -4.44 11.16
C LEU A 91 -7.03 -2.94 11.05
N LYS A 92 -7.93 -2.06 11.53
CA LYS A 92 -7.67 -0.61 11.58
C LYS A 92 -6.48 -0.29 12.47
N HIS A 93 -6.40 -0.90 13.65
CA HIS A 93 -5.24 -0.73 14.54
C HIS A 93 -3.93 -1.13 13.83
N LEU A 94 -3.92 -2.25 13.10
CA LEU A 94 -2.74 -2.66 12.34
C LEU A 94 -2.36 -1.66 11.25
N LEU A 95 -3.35 -1.05 10.57
CA LEU A 95 -3.08 -0.01 9.58
C LEU A 95 -2.56 1.28 10.22
N ASP A 96 -3.12 1.71 11.35
CA ASP A 96 -2.67 2.91 12.05
C ASP A 96 -1.20 2.81 12.46
N ASP A 97 -0.74 1.62 12.86
CA ASP A 97 0.66 1.37 13.20
C ASP A 97 1.58 1.45 11.98
N VAL A 98 1.12 1.00 10.81
CA VAL A 98 1.84 1.15 9.54
C VAL A 98 1.85 2.61 9.09
N GLU A 99 0.75 3.33 9.21
CA GLU A 99 0.68 4.74 8.85
C GLU A 99 1.58 5.60 9.74
N LYS A 100 1.65 5.30 11.04
CA LYS A 100 2.65 5.92 11.94
C LYS A 100 4.08 5.60 11.48
N ARG A 101 4.34 4.36 11.05
CA ARG A 101 5.65 3.97 10.50
C ARG A 101 5.98 4.70 9.20
N ILE A 102 5.02 4.83 8.28
CA ILE A 102 5.17 5.56 7.02
C ILE A 102 5.47 7.03 7.30
N ARG A 103 4.69 7.68 8.18
CA ARG A 103 4.94 9.08 8.58
C ARG A 103 6.33 9.29 9.15
N ARG A 104 6.75 8.46 10.09
CA ARG A 104 8.12 8.49 10.64
C ARG A 104 9.18 8.22 9.55
N GLY A 105 8.88 7.38 8.57
CA GLY A 105 9.74 7.11 7.42
C GLY A 105 9.93 8.36 6.56
N HIS A 106 8.84 9.03 6.19
CA HIS A 106 8.89 10.29 5.43
C HIS A 106 9.60 11.40 6.19
N GLU A 107 9.34 11.55 7.49
CA GLU A 107 10.01 12.53 8.33
C GLU A 107 11.54 12.29 8.36
N ARG A 108 11.97 11.03 8.49
CA ARG A 108 13.40 10.68 8.42
C ARG A 108 14.02 11.00 7.06
N LEU A 109 13.30 10.74 5.96
CA LEU A 109 13.78 11.10 4.62
C LEU A 109 13.84 12.62 4.43
N ALA A 110 12.84 13.36 4.95
CA ALA A 110 12.82 14.82 4.89
C ALA A 110 14.00 15.41 5.68
N VAL A 111 14.24 14.94 6.91
CA VAL A 111 15.40 15.36 7.72
C VAL A 111 16.71 15.02 7.02
N ASN A 112 16.85 13.81 6.49
CA ASN A 112 18.05 13.42 5.74
C ASN A 112 18.26 14.30 4.50
N LYS A 113 17.19 14.64 3.79
CA LYS A 113 17.21 15.56 2.65
C LYS A 113 17.61 16.97 3.06
N CYS A 114 17.15 17.47 4.21
CA CYS A 114 17.57 18.77 4.76
C CYS A 114 19.02 18.77 5.30
N LEU A 115 19.53 17.63 5.78
CA LEU A 115 20.93 17.53 6.22
C LEU A 115 21.90 17.40 5.03
N ASN A 116 21.47 16.72 3.95
CA ASN A 116 22.28 16.50 2.76
C ASN A 116 22.13 17.61 1.70
N ASN A 117 21.04 18.37 1.70
CA ASN A 117 20.99 19.65 1.00
C ASN A 117 21.38 20.76 1.98
N PRO A 118 22.53 21.43 1.79
CA PRO A 118 22.81 22.63 2.57
C PRO A 118 21.70 23.66 2.31
N ASP A 119 21.39 24.50 3.31
CA ASP A 119 20.35 25.54 3.26
C ASP A 119 20.29 26.22 1.89
N PRO A 120 19.10 26.54 1.35
CA PRO A 120 18.98 27.14 0.02
C PRO A 120 19.85 28.39 -0.14
N VAL A 121 20.04 29.15 0.94
CA VAL A 121 20.93 30.33 1.02
C VAL A 121 22.40 29.95 0.83
N THR A 122 22.88 28.93 1.54
CA THR A 122 24.27 28.47 1.41
C THR A 122 24.52 27.77 0.08
N ALA A 123 23.51 27.12 -0.50
CA ALA A 123 23.56 26.54 -1.84
C ALA A 123 23.62 27.62 -2.92
N THR A 124 22.89 28.74 -2.78
CA THR A 124 22.99 29.89 -3.68
C THR A 124 24.34 30.58 -3.57
N GLU A 125 24.84 30.83 -2.35
CA GLU A 125 26.17 31.42 -2.13
C GLU A 125 27.29 30.55 -2.70
N LYS A 126 27.22 29.22 -2.55
CA LYS A 126 28.17 28.29 -3.17
C LYS A 126 28.12 28.36 -4.69
N LYS A 127 26.92 28.39 -5.28
CA LYS A 127 26.75 28.53 -6.75
C LYS A 127 27.30 29.86 -7.26
N GLU A 128 27.08 30.96 -6.55
CA GLU A 128 27.62 32.28 -6.90
C GLU A 128 29.15 32.31 -6.81
N LYS A 129 29.74 31.72 -5.76
CA LYS A 129 31.20 31.58 -5.64
C LYS A 129 31.81 30.75 -6.78
N ILE A 130 31.16 29.63 -7.15
CA ILE A 130 31.58 28.80 -8.29
C ILE A 130 31.49 29.59 -9.61
N ALA A 131 30.42 30.35 -9.82
CA ALA A 131 30.26 31.19 -11.00
C ALA A 131 31.32 32.31 -11.08
N ALA A 132 31.62 32.96 -9.95
CA ALA A 132 32.66 33.98 -9.85
C ALA A 132 34.07 33.41 -10.13
N LEU A 133 34.40 32.24 -9.56
CA LEU A 133 35.65 31.54 -9.83
C LEU A 133 35.74 31.13 -11.31
N THR A 134 34.66 30.62 -11.89
CA THR A 134 34.62 30.24 -13.31
C THR A 134 34.87 31.43 -14.23
N LYS A 135 34.26 32.60 -13.93
CA LYS A 135 34.52 33.83 -14.68
C LYS A 135 36.00 34.23 -14.59
N ARG A 136 36.57 34.21 -13.38
CA ARG A 136 37.97 34.58 -13.14
C ARG A 136 38.96 33.62 -13.80
N ILE A 137 38.65 32.32 -13.83
CA ILE A 137 39.41 31.30 -14.57
C ILE A 137 39.41 31.63 -16.07
N ASN A 138 38.24 31.94 -16.65
CA ASN A 138 38.14 32.29 -18.07
C ASN A 138 38.92 33.57 -18.43
N ASP A 139 38.88 34.58 -17.56
CA ASP A 139 39.63 35.83 -17.77
C ASP A 139 41.15 35.58 -17.72
N LEU A 140 41.63 34.75 -16.78
CA LEU A 140 43.05 34.39 -16.69
C LEU A 140 43.51 33.51 -17.86
N VAL A 141 42.65 32.63 -18.38
CA VAL A 141 42.97 31.83 -19.58
C VAL A 141 43.16 32.74 -20.78
N LYS A 142 42.29 33.74 -20.99
CA LYS A 142 42.46 34.72 -22.08
C LYS A 142 43.75 35.51 -21.95
N GLN A 143 44.09 35.96 -20.74
CA GLN A 143 45.35 36.66 -20.48
C GLN A 143 46.57 35.76 -20.76
N ALA A 144 46.49 34.48 -20.42
CA ALA A 144 47.55 33.51 -20.74
C ALA A 144 47.69 33.28 -22.26
N GLU A 145 46.58 33.26 -22.99
CA GLU A 145 46.57 33.16 -24.47
C GLU A 145 47.23 34.39 -25.11
N GLU A 146 46.86 35.61 -24.69
CA GLU A 146 47.45 36.86 -25.18
C GLU A 146 48.96 36.93 -24.92
N LEU A 147 49.41 36.67 -23.69
CA LEU A 147 50.83 36.62 -23.34
C LEU A 147 51.59 35.53 -24.10
N GLY A 148 50.91 34.42 -24.43
CA GLY A 148 51.44 33.38 -25.30
C GLY A 148 51.66 33.86 -26.74
N THR A 149 50.71 34.61 -27.31
CA THR A 149 50.85 35.18 -28.67
C THR A 149 51.93 36.27 -28.76
N GLU A 150 52.15 37.02 -27.68
CA GLU A 150 53.23 38.01 -27.57
C GLU A 150 54.63 37.40 -27.37
N GLY A 151 54.71 36.06 -27.19
CA GLY A 151 55.97 35.35 -26.98
C GLY A 151 56.55 35.45 -25.56
N LYS A 152 55.79 35.96 -24.58
CA LYS A 152 56.21 36.07 -23.17
C LYS A 152 55.92 34.78 -22.40
N VAL A 153 56.65 33.72 -22.74
CA VAL A 153 56.40 32.35 -22.26
C VAL A 153 56.47 32.23 -20.73
N ASP A 154 57.44 32.88 -20.08
CA ASP A 154 57.61 32.81 -18.61
C ASP A 154 56.43 33.44 -17.86
N GLN A 155 55.87 34.54 -18.38
CA GLN A 155 54.73 35.23 -17.78
C GLN A 155 53.45 34.42 -17.99
N ALA A 156 53.26 33.85 -19.18
CA ALA A 156 52.12 32.98 -19.49
C ALA A 156 52.09 31.74 -18.56
N GLN A 157 53.24 31.11 -18.28
CA GLN A 157 53.34 30.00 -17.33
C GLN A 157 52.95 30.40 -15.89
N GLY A 158 53.29 31.63 -15.47
CA GLY A 158 52.87 32.16 -14.16
C GLY A 158 51.36 32.30 -14.03
N VAL A 159 50.71 32.85 -15.06
CA VAL A 159 49.24 33.01 -15.12
C VAL A 159 48.53 31.65 -15.18
N LEU A 160 49.08 30.68 -15.90
CA LEU A 160 48.54 29.32 -15.95
C LEU A 160 48.59 28.61 -14.60
N LYS A 161 49.67 28.76 -13.81
CA LYS A 161 49.73 28.22 -12.44
C LYS A 161 48.65 28.80 -11.52
N LEU A 162 48.38 30.10 -11.62
CA LEU A 162 47.28 30.75 -10.89
C LEU A 162 45.91 30.23 -11.34
N CYS A 163 45.75 29.98 -12.64
CA CYS A 163 44.54 29.38 -13.20
C CYS A 163 44.33 27.95 -12.67
N GLU A 164 45.38 27.14 -12.55
CA GLU A 164 45.32 25.81 -11.95
C GLU A 164 44.96 25.85 -10.45
N GLN A 165 45.49 26.81 -9.69
CA GLN A 165 45.12 27.01 -8.28
C GLN A 165 43.63 27.34 -8.12
N LEU A 166 43.10 28.26 -8.95
CA LEU A 166 41.68 28.61 -8.92
C LEU A 166 40.79 27.47 -9.41
N LYS A 167 41.25 26.67 -10.39
CA LYS A 167 40.55 25.43 -10.80
C LYS A 167 40.51 24.42 -9.66
N PHE A 168 41.58 24.30 -8.89
CA PHE A 168 41.63 23.43 -7.71
C PHE A 168 40.68 23.91 -6.61
N GLU A 169 40.66 25.22 -6.31
CA GLU A 169 39.71 25.81 -5.36
C GLU A 169 38.26 25.64 -5.81
N ARG A 170 37.97 25.85 -7.10
CA ARG A 170 36.67 25.56 -7.70
C ARG A 170 36.29 24.08 -7.52
N SER A 171 37.21 23.17 -7.81
CA SER A 171 36.97 21.73 -7.67
C SER A 171 36.75 21.31 -6.21
N GLN A 172 37.38 21.98 -5.24
CA GLN A 172 37.13 21.74 -3.82
C GLN A 172 35.76 22.26 -3.39
N LEU A 173 35.34 23.44 -3.88
CA LEU A 173 34.03 24.01 -3.60
C LEU A 173 32.89 23.26 -4.29
N GLU A 174 33.14 22.71 -5.48
CA GLU A 174 32.23 21.78 -6.18
C GLU A 174 32.20 20.40 -5.55
N GLY A 175 33.17 20.07 -4.66
CA GLY A 175 33.19 18.92 -3.77
C GLY A 175 32.78 17.60 -4.42
N ASP A 176 33.71 16.90 -5.06
CA ASP A 176 33.50 15.52 -5.57
C ASP A 176 32.20 15.31 -6.38
N ALA A 177 31.67 16.37 -6.99
CA ALA A 177 30.65 16.29 -8.03
C ALA A 177 31.27 15.76 -9.34
N ARG A 178 31.97 14.62 -9.29
CA ARG A 178 32.26 13.86 -10.51
C ARG A 178 30.91 13.41 -11.06
N PRO A 179 30.57 13.74 -12.32
CA PRO A 179 29.39 13.17 -12.98
C PRO A 179 29.59 11.66 -13.11
N GLY A 180 29.18 10.89 -12.10
CA GLY A 180 29.34 9.44 -12.04
C GLY A 180 29.48 8.81 -10.66
N MET A 181 29.92 9.54 -9.62
CA MET A 181 30.27 8.94 -8.30
C MET A 181 29.37 9.33 -7.12
N SER A 182 28.30 10.09 -7.34
CA SER A 182 27.30 10.39 -6.29
C SER A 182 25.87 10.25 -6.82
N GLN A 183 25.55 9.11 -7.43
CA GLN A 183 24.15 8.69 -7.48
C GLN A 183 23.77 8.14 -6.10
N THR A 184 23.65 9.03 -5.12
CA THR A 184 22.88 8.74 -3.91
C THR A 184 21.45 8.47 -4.38
N LYS A 185 21.17 7.19 -4.63
CA LYS A 185 19.87 6.73 -5.10
C LYS A 185 18.81 7.28 -4.16
N GLU A 186 17.90 8.11 -4.67
CA GLU A 186 16.89 8.75 -3.83
C GLU A 186 16.00 7.66 -3.23
N LEU A 187 16.04 7.57 -1.90
CA LEU A 187 15.23 6.64 -1.13
C LEU A 187 13.82 7.22 -1.00
N GLU A 188 12.82 6.37 -1.20
CA GLU A 188 11.42 6.65 -0.96
C GLU A 188 10.83 5.60 -0.01
N VAL A 189 9.74 5.97 0.67
CA VAL A 189 9.02 5.05 1.56
C VAL A 189 7.84 4.48 0.78
N CYS A 190 7.66 3.16 0.82
CA CYS A 190 6.49 2.52 0.27
C CYS A 190 5.23 2.86 1.09
N GLU A 191 4.19 3.35 0.44
CA GLU A 191 2.92 3.76 1.06
C GLU A 191 2.08 2.60 1.59
N ILE A 192 2.41 1.35 1.25
CA ILE A 192 1.65 0.16 1.65
C ILE A 192 2.27 -0.50 2.87
N CYS A 193 3.58 -0.74 2.87
CA CYS A 193 4.28 -1.46 3.94
C CYS A 193 5.25 -0.61 4.76
N GLY A 194 5.49 0.65 4.38
CA GLY A 194 6.38 1.57 5.09
C GLY A 194 7.86 1.20 5.06
N ALA A 195 8.28 0.36 4.12
CA ALA A 195 9.69 0.03 3.91
C ALA A 195 10.34 1.03 2.94
N PHE A 196 11.63 1.29 3.14
CA PHE A 196 12.42 2.13 2.23
C PHE A 196 12.75 1.35 0.96
N ARG A 197 12.55 2.00 -0.19
CA ARG A 197 12.95 1.51 -1.51
C ARG A 197 13.60 2.65 -2.30
N ILE A 198 14.25 2.34 -3.41
CA ILE A 198 14.81 3.34 -4.31
C ILE A 198 13.76 3.72 -5.34
N LYS A 199 13.62 5.01 -5.66
CA LYS A 199 12.60 5.53 -6.58
C LYS A 199 12.71 4.99 -8.02
N ASP A 200 13.94 4.90 -8.51
CA ASP A 200 14.27 4.44 -9.87
C ASP A 200 15.10 3.16 -9.84
N ASP A 201 14.62 2.13 -9.13
CA ASP A 201 15.31 0.85 -9.07
C ASP A 201 14.98 -0.07 -10.24
N ALA A 202 15.78 -1.12 -10.41
CA ALA A 202 15.52 -2.15 -11.40
C ALA A 202 14.15 -2.81 -11.16
N PRO A 203 13.36 -3.09 -12.22
CA PRO A 203 11.99 -3.58 -12.09
C PRO A 203 11.91 -4.89 -11.30
N GLN A 204 12.92 -5.76 -11.41
CA GLN A 204 13.01 -7.01 -10.67
C GLN A 204 13.01 -6.80 -9.14
N ARG A 205 13.68 -5.75 -8.63
CA ARG A 205 13.70 -5.46 -7.19
C ARG A 205 12.39 -4.84 -6.72
N VAL A 206 11.76 -4.03 -7.57
CA VAL A 206 10.42 -3.49 -7.29
C VAL A 206 9.41 -4.64 -7.19
N GLU A 207 9.49 -5.62 -8.09
CA GLU A 207 8.63 -6.80 -8.06
C GLU A 207 8.87 -7.68 -6.82
N GLU A 208 10.12 -7.91 -6.41
CA GLU A 208 10.46 -8.61 -5.17
C GLU A 208 9.83 -7.92 -3.94
N HIS A 209 9.84 -6.58 -3.93
CA HIS A 209 9.18 -5.81 -2.89
C HIS A 209 7.65 -5.97 -2.92
N LEU A 210 7.02 -5.85 -4.09
CA LEU A 210 5.56 -5.94 -4.27
C LEU A 210 5.02 -7.34 -3.96
N SER A 211 5.78 -8.38 -4.32
CA SER A 211 5.49 -9.80 -4.02
C SER A 211 5.85 -10.20 -2.59
N GLY A 212 6.47 -9.29 -1.82
CA GLY A 212 6.79 -9.52 -0.42
C GLY A 212 5.55 -9.74 0.44
N LYS A 213 5.64 -10.67 1.40
CA LYS A 213 4.56 -11.01 2.33
C LYS A 213 4.00 -9.79 3.06
N MET A 214 4.86 -8.87 3.46
CA MET A 214 4.47 -7.62 4.12
C MET A 214 3.61 -6.73 3.22
N HIS A 215 4.01 -6.58 1.96
CA HIS A 215 3.31 -5.74 0.99
C HIS A 215 1.95 -6.34 0.65
N LEU A 216 1.92 -7.62 0.27
CA LEU A 216 0.70 -8.36 -0.01
C LEU A 216 -0.23 -8.43 1.21
N GLY A 217 0.33 -8.57 2.42
CA GLY A 217 -0.42 -8.61 3.66
C GLY A 217 -1.21 -7.32 3.90
N TYR A 218 -0.53 -6.17 3.89
CA TYR A 218 -1.21 -4.89 4.08
C TYR A 218 -2.11 -4.50 2.91
N ALA A 219 -1.76 -4.87 1.67
CA ALA A 219 -2.65 -4.71 0.52
C ALA A 219 -3.97 -5.45 0.73
N LYS A 220 -3.90 -6.73 1.15
CA LYS A 220 -5.08 -7.55 1.47
C LYS A 220 -5.92 -6.97 2.60
N ILE A 221 -5.30 -6.39 3.62
CA ILE A 221 -5.99 -5.71 4.72
C ILE A 221 -6.73 -4.47 4.22
N ARG A 222 -6.08 -3.63 3.40
CA ARG A 222 -6.70 -2.43 2.81
C ARG A 222 -7.88 -2.79 1.92
N ASP A 223 -7.73 -3.82 1.08
CA ASP A 223 -8.80 -4.32 0.22
C ASP A 223 -9.99 -4.83 1.03
N TYR A 224 -9.73 -5.59 2.10
CA TYR A 224 -10.79 -6.09 2.98
C TYR A 224 -11.56 -4.95 3.66
N LEU A 225 -10.85 -3.95 4.20
CA LEU A 225 -11.49 -2.78 4.82
C LEU A 225 -12.30 -1.96 3.82
N ARG A 226 -11.80 -1.81 2.58
CA ARG A 226 -12.54 -1.16 1.50
C ARG A 226 -13.84 -1.92 1.21
N GLN A 227 -13.77 -3.23 0.97
CA GLN A 227 -14.95 -4.06 0.71
C GLN A 227 -15.95 -4.04 1.88
N PHE A 228 -15.47 -4.06 3.13
CA PHE A 228 -16.33 -3.98 4.31
C PHE A 228 -17.02 -2.62 4.41
N SER A 229 -16.30 -1.54 4.13
CA SER A 229 -16.85 -0.18 4.11
C SER A 229 -17.91 0.01 3.02
N GLU A 230 -17.69 -0.55 1.83
CA GLU A 230 -18.63 -0.52 0.72
C GLU A 230 -19.91 -1.31 1.03
N ARG A 231 -19.78 -2.50 1.65
CA ARG A 231 -20.93 -3.29 2.12
C ARG A 231 -21.79 -2.57 3.15
N ARG A 232 -21.17 -1.80 4.05
CA ARG A 232 -21.92 -0.94 5.00
C ARG A 232 -22.53 0.28 4.34
N ARG A 233 -21.86 0.86 3.35
CA ARG A 233 -22.32 2.07 2.66
C ARG A 233 -23.40 1.78 1.63
N SER A 234 -23.56 0.54 1.15
CA SER A 234 -24.76 0.12 0.43
C SER A 234 -25.84 -0.30 1.43
N PRO A 235 -26.76 0.59 1.86
CA PRO A 235 -28.05 0.11 2.30
C PRO A 235 -28.60 -0.67 1.10
N VAL A 236 -28.91 -1.94 1.31
CA VAL A 236 -29.70 -2.74 0.38
C VAL A 236 -30.86 -1.84 -0.05
N LYS A 237 -30.86 -1.32 -1.29
CA LYS A 237 -32.05 -0.69 -1.84
C LYS A 237 -33.13 -1.76 -1.66
N PRO A 238 -34.20 -1.53 -0.88
CA PRO A 238 -35.28 -2.48 -0.84
C PRO A 238 -35.71 -2.65 -2.29
N PHE A 239 -35.68 -3.89 -2.76
CA PHE A 239 -36.10 -4.28 -4.09
C PHE A 239 -37.51 -3.74 -4.29
N ARG A 240 -37.65 -2.52 -4.84
CA ARG A 240 -38.93 -2.02 -5.32
C ARG A 240 -39.31 -3.02 -6.39
N ARG A 241 -40.34 -3.83 -6.10
CA ARG A 241 -41.06 -4.63 -7.10
C ARG A 241 -41.49 -3.69 -8.23
N GLU A 242 -40.65 -3.59 -9.25
CA GLU A 242 -41.00 -3.00 -10.52
C GLU A 242 -41.72 -4.08 -11.34
N GLY A 243 -42.92 -3.76 -11.82
CA GLY A 243 -43.58 -4.52 -12.88
C GLY A 243 -44.52 -5.65 -12.44
N ARG A 244 -45.60 -5.34 -11.71
CA ARG A 244 -46.87 -6.02 -12.02
C ARG A 244 -47.51 -5.22 -13.16
N THR A 245 -47.17 -5.59 -14.39
CA THR A 245 -47.90 -5.23 -15.59
C THR A 245 -49.35 -5.72 -15.42
N LEU A 246 -50.25 -4.80 -15.09
CA LEU A 246 -51.69 -5.00 -15.20
C LEU A 246 -52.11 -4.69 -16.64
N GLU A 247 -51.64 -5.52 -17.56
CA GLU A 247 -52.23 -5.66 -18.90
C GLU A 247 -52.54 -7.14 -19.05
N ASP A 248 -53.75 -7.53 -18.64
CA ASP A 248 -54.67 -8.33 -19.46
C ASP A 248 -55.88 -8.75 -18.61
N ARG A 249 -56.98 -7.99 -18.71
CA ARG A 249 -58.35 -8.54 -18.69
C ARG A 249 -59.41 -7.50 -19.06
N SER A 250 -59.62 -7.42 -20.37
CA SER A 250 -60.91 -7.21 -21.07
C SER A 250 -61.55 -5.81 -21.14
N PRO A 251 -61.80 -5.30 -22.37
CA PRO A 251 -62.65 -4.14 -22.61
C PRO A 251 -64.11 -4.59 -22.69
N ARG A 252 -64.91 -4.31 -21.65
CA ARG A 252 -66.38 -4.35 -21.75
C ARG A 252 -66.98 -3.05 -21.23
N HIS A 253 -67.92 -2.53 -22.03
CA HIS A 253 -68.76 -1.35 -21.80
C HIS A 253 -68.14 0.04 -22.04
N ARG A 254 -67.96 0.36 -23.32
CA ARG A 254 -68.13 1.75 -23.80
C ARG A 254 -69.15 1.76 -24.94
N GLU A 255 -70.41 1.54 -24.59
CA GLU A 255 -71.55 1.93 -25.44
C GLU A 255 -72.60 2.61 -24.58
N ARG A 256 -73.26 3.60 -25.18
CA ARG A 256 -74.33 4.48 -24.68
C ARG A 256 -73.86 5.84 -24.13
N ARG A 257 -73.38 6.67 -25.05
CA ARG A 257 -73.92 8.05 -25.14
C ARG A 257 -75.01 8.04 -26.22
N PHE A 258 -76.00 8.92 -26.04
CA PHE A 258 -77.12 9.26 -26.92
C PHE A 258 -78.38 8.38 -26.85
N SER A 259 -79.34 8.83 -26.04
CA SER A 259 -80.64 9.37 -26.52
C SER A 259 -81.66 9.29 -25.39
N ASP A 260 -81.95 10.41 -24.72
CA ASP A 260 -83.34 10.86 -24.58
C ASP A 260 -83.37 12.30 -24.06
N ASP A 261 -83.39 13.21 -25.02
CA ASP A 261 -83.99 14.52 -24.89
C ASP A 261 -85.45 14.33 -25.31
N ARG A 262 -86.41 14.34 -24.36
CA ARG A 262 -87.78 14.87 -24.52
C ARG A 262 -88.74 14.49 -23.39
N ARG A 263 -89.36 15.55 -22.83
CA ARG A 263 -90.75 15.62 -22.30
C ARG A 263 -90.95 14.93 -20.94
N LEU A 264 -91.68 15.42 -19.94
CA LEU A 264 -92.76 16.41 -19.78
C LEU A 264 -92.52 17.12 -18.42
N SER A 265 -92.76 18.41 -18.18
CA SER A 265 -94.05 19.13 -18.20
C SER A 265 -95.16 18.46 -17.37
N ARG A 266 -95.12 18.59 -16.04
CA ARG A 266 -96.23 19.06 -15.18
C ARG A 266 -95.85 19.06 -13.71
#